data_AF-A0A820GLM1-F1
#
_entry.id   AF-A0A820GLM1-F1
#
_cell.length_a   1.000
_cell.length_b   1.000
_cell.length_c   1.000
_cell.angle_alpha   90.00
_cell.angle_beta   90.00
_cell.angle_gamma   90.00
#
_symmetry.space_group_name_H-M   'P 1'
#
loop_
_entity.id
_entity.type
_entity.pdbx_description
1 polymer ?
#
loop_
_entity_poly.entity_id
_entity_poly.type
_entity_poly.pdbx_seq_one_letter_code
_entity_poly.pdbx_strand_id
1 'polypeptide(L)'
;MYKLTEKQRWYIIVEWKKGSLNVPEVVRSFNCHRSAVYRVIDYYRRHNDVNYTDRCNAGRPPALNPTQIEQLDRIIQQNRSATAAELLSLTHFNTTER
;
A
#
# COMPACT_ATOMS: atom_id res chain seq x y z
N MET A 1 7.06 17.39 6.37
CA MET A 1 5.70 17.63 5.82
C MET A 1 4.70 17.24 6.90
N TYR A 2 3.98 18.19 7.51
CA TYR A 2 3.00 17.86 8.57
C TYR A 2 1.81 17.11 7.96
N LYS A 3 1.57 15.89 8.44
CA LYS A 3 0.46 15.05 8.02
C LYS A 3 -0.79 15.46 8.79
N LEU A 4 -1.89 15.73 8.09
CA LEU A 4 -3.20 15.95 8.74
C LEU A 4 -3.53 14.76 9.63
N THR A 5 -4.07 14.98 10.82
CA THR A 5 -4.55 13.91 11.70
C THR A 5 -5.82 13.29 11.14
N GLU A 6 -6.18 12.07 11.57
CA GLU A 6 -7.43 11.42 11.14
C GLU A 6 -8.66 12.28 11.43
N LYS A 7 -8.72 12.88 12.62
CA LYS A 7 -9.81 13.80 13.01
C LYS A 7 -9.92 15.00 12.05
N GLN A 8 -8.80 15.59 11.64
CA GLN A 8 -8.78 16.69 10.67
C GLN A 8 -9.24 16.23 9.28
N ARG A 9 -8.83 15.02 8.85
CA ARG A 9 -9.28 14.45 7.57
C ARG A 9 -10.79 14.19 7.57
N TRP A 10 -11.33 13.64 8.66
CA TRP A 10 -12.77 13.47 8.82
C TRP A 10 -13.53 14.79 8.79
N TYR A 11 -13.05 15.81 9.50
CA TYR A 11 -13.65 17.15 9.46
C TYR A 11 -13.75 17.68 8.02
N ILE A 12 -12.67 17.58 7.24
CA ILE A 12 -12.65 17.99 5.83
C ILE A 12 -13.75 17.26 5.03
N ILE A 13 -13.86 15.95 5.17
CA ILE A 13 -14.85 15.15 4.42
C ILE A 13 -16.28 15.48 4.84
N VAL A 14 -16.54 15.69 6.14
CA VAL A 14 -17.86 16.04 6.66
C VAL A 14 -18.30 17.40 6.10
N GLU A 15 -17.47 18.42 6.18
CA GLU A 15 -17.79 19.75 5.66
C GLU A 15 -17.86 19.78 4.13
N TRP A 16 -17.04 18.99 3.45
CA TRP A 16 -17.11 18.83 2.00
C TRP A 16 -18.45 18.21 1.56
N LYS A 17 -18.90 17.13 2.22
CA LYS A 17 -20.19 16.48 1.90
C LYS A 17 -21.39 17.38 2.16
N LYS A 18 -21.30 18.27 3.14
CA LYS A 18 -22.34 19.28 3.43
C LYS A 18 -22.35 20.45 2.43
N GLY A 19 -21.32 20.59 1.60
CA GLY A 19 -21.15 21.76 0.73
C GLY A 19 -20.68 23.03 1.45
N SER A 20 -20.30 22.93 2.73
CA SER A 20 -19.89 24.05 3.61
C SER A 20 -18.37 24.24 3.71
N LEU A 21 -17.57 23.44 2.98
CA LEU A 21 -16.12 23.47 3.11
C LEU A 21 -15.49 24.79 2.63
N ASN A 22 -14.95 25.57 3.57
CA ASN A 22 -14.10 26.73 3.29
C ASN A 22 -12.61 26.32 3.28
N VAL A 23 -12.08 26.02 2.09
CA VAL A 23 -10.69 25.55 1.94
C VAL A 23 -9.64 26.54 2.48
N PRO A 24 -9.69 27.86 2.20
CA PRO A 24 -8.78 28.83 2.80
C PRO A 24 -8.77 28.86 4.32
N GLU A 25 -9.91 28.66 4.96
CA GLU A 25 -10.02 28.59 6.42
C GLU A 25 -9.38 27.31 6.96
N VAL A 26 -9.71 26.16 6.38
CA VAL A 26 -9.13 24.85 6.74
C VAL A 26 -7.61 24.86 6.62
N VAL A 27 -7.08 25.44 5.53
CA VAL A 27 -5.62 25.57 5.31
C VAL A 27 -4.95 26.35 6.43
N ARG A 28 -5.56 27.45 6.88
CA ARG A 28 -5.06 28.27 7.99
C ARG A 28 -5.18 27.54 9.33
N SER A 29 -6.37 27.02 9.64
CA SER A 29 -6.68 26.37 10.91
C SER A 29 -5.86 25.09 11.14
N PHE A 30 -5.62 24.31 10.08
CA PHE A 30 -4.87 23.05 10.17
C PHE A 30 -3.40 23.20 9.80
N ASN A 31 -2.94 24.42 9.49
CA ASN A 31 -1.58 24.70 9.03
C ASN A 31 -1.10 23.69 7.97
N CYS A 32 -1.90 23.50 6.93
CA CYS A 32 -1.67 22.50 5.89
C CYS A 32 -1.73 23.12 4.50
N HIS A 33 -1.01 22.54 3.54
CA HIS A 33 -1.07 23.04 2.17
C HIS A 33 -2.45 22.77 1.54
N ARG A 34 -2.93 23.67 0.67
CA ARG A 34 -4.22 23.50 -0.05
C ARG A 34 -4.32 22.16 -0.77
N SER A 35 -3.20 21.66 -1.31
CA SER A 35 -3.16 20.35 -1.95
C SER A 35 -3.45 19.18 -0.99
N ALA A 36 -3.13 19.30 0.30
CA ALA A 36 -3.41 18.26 1.28
C ALA A 36 -4.93 18.08 1.46
N VAL A 37 -5.68 19.19 1.52
CA VAL A 37 -7.14 19.18 1.59
C VAL A 37 -7.74 18.47 0.37
N TYR A 38 -7.29 18.83 -0.84
CA TYR A 38 -7.80 18.20 -2.06
C TYR A 38 -7.40 16.74 -2.19
N ARG A 39 -6.20 16.34 -1.76
CA ARG A 39 -5.80 14.92 -1.74
C ARG A 39 -6.70 14.09 -0.82
N VAL A 40 -7.07 14.61 0.35
CA VAL A 40 -8.00 13.93 1.26
C VAL A 40 -9.36 13.71 0.57
N ILE A 41 -9.89 14.74 -0.08
CA ILE A 41 -11.17 14.65 -0.81
C ILE A 41 -11.09 13.64 -1.96
N ASP A 42 -10.05 13.73 -2.80
CA ASP A 42 -9.86 12.81 -3.94
C ASP A 42 -9.66 11.36 -3.49
N TYR A 43 -8.86 11.12 -2.44
CA TYR A 43 -8.66 9.78 -1.88
C TYR A 43 -9.98 9.21 -1.35
N TYR A 44 -10.75 9.99 -0.59
CA TYR A 44 -12.06 9.56 -0.08
C TYR A 44 -13.04 9.23 -1.20
N ARG A 45 -13.04 10.00 -2.29
CA ARG A 45 -13.88 9.69 -3.47
C ARG A 45 -13.55 8.35 -4.12
N ARG A 46 -12.28 7.93 -4.12
CA ARG A 46 -11.83 6.69 -4.76
C ARG A 46 -11.93 5.46 -3.86
N HIS A 47 -11.69 5.64 -2.56
CA HIS A 47 -11.51 4.54 -1.62
C HIS A 47 -12.59 4.49 -0.53
N ASN A 48 -13.47 5.49 -0.45
CA ASN A 48 -14.45 5.68 0.63
C ASN A 48 -13.81 5.62 2.04
N ASP A 49 -12.57 6.10 2.14
CA ASP A 49 -11.75 6.09 3.33
C ASP A 49 -11.00 7.42 3.47
N VAL A 50 -10.72 7.85 4.70
CA VAL A 50 -9.93 9.06 5.01
C VAL A 50 -8.49 8.72 5.37
N ASN A 51 -8.19 7.45 5.63
CA ASN A 51 -6.87 6.98 6.02
C ASN A 51 -6.02 6.71 4.79
N TYR A 52 -5.58 7.79 4.14
CA TYR A 52 -4.49 7.70 3.20
C TYR A 52 -3.19 7.43 3.99
N THR A 53 -2.86 6.16 4.14
CA THR A 53 -1.46 5.77 4.26
C THR A 53 -0.86 6.06 2.89
N ASP A 54 -0.01 7.11 2.80
CA ASP A 54 1.09 7.05 1.84
C ASP A 54 1.70 5.68 2.13
N ARG A 55 1.44 4.69 1.28
CA ARG A 55 2.00 3.36 1.44
C ARG A 55 3.49 3.64 1.45
N CYS A 56 4.11 3.63 2.65
CA CYS A 56 5.54 3.80 2.80
C CYS A 56 6.12 2.89 1.75
N ASN A 57 6.88 3.44 0.79
CA ASN A 57 7.32 2.78 -0.43
C ASN A 57 7.82 1.38 -0.07
N ALA A 58 6.91 0.41 -0.05
CA ALA A 58 7.24 -0.95 0.25
C ALA A 58 7.92 -1.35 -1.02
N GLY A 59 9.23 -1.60 -0.92
CA GLY A 59 10.01 -2.05 -2.06
C GLY A 59 9.20 -3.14 -2.76
N ARG A 60 9.15 -3.07 -4.09
CA ARG A 60 8.51 -4.13 -4.86
C ARG A 60 9.13 -5.44 -4.39
N PRO A 61 8.34 -6.45 -3.97
CA PRO A 61 8.90 -7.75 -3.65
C PRO A 61 9.76 -8.19 -4.84
N PRO A 62 10.98 -8.70 -4.60
CA PRO A 62 11.84 -9.15 -5.68
C PRO A 62 11.05 -10.14 -6.55
N ALA A 63 10.86 -9.79 -7.81
CA ALA A 63 10.19 -10.67 -8.75
C ALA A 63 11.13 -11.84 -9.05
N LEU A 64 10.60 -13.06 -9.00
CA LEU A 64 11.33 -14.23 -9.48
C LEU A 64 11.62 -14.04 -10.98
N ASN A 65 12.85 -14.32 -11.39
CA ASN A 65 13.18 -14.36 -12.81
C ASN A 65 12.56 -15.62 -13.46
N PRO A 66 12.44 -15.69 -14.79
CA PRO A 66 11.82 -16.82 -15.48
C PRO A 66 12.45 -18.18 -15.11
N THR A 67 13.78 -18.23 -14.96
CA THR A 67 14.49 -19.47 -14.56
C THR A 67 14.10 -19.93 -13.15
N GLN A 68 13.97 -19.00 -12.20
CA GLN A 68 13.52 -19.30 -10.83
C GLN A 68 12.07 -19.79 -10.81
N ILE A 69 11.22 -19.23 -11.67
CA ILE A 69 9.82 -19.69 -11.82
C ILE A 69 9.80 -21.11 -12.38
N GLU A 70 10.55 -21.40 -13.44
CA GLU A 70 10.63 -22.74 -14.03
C GLU A 70 11.19 -23.78 -13.04
N GLN A 71 12.20 -23.42 -12.25
CA GLN A 71 12.74 -24.29 -11.20
C GLN A 71 11.70 -24.57 -10.11
N LEU A 72 10.99 -23.53 -9.65
CA LEU A 72 9.95 -23.68 -8.65
C LEU A 72 8.79 -24.56 -9.16
N ASP A 73 8.36 -24.36 -10.40
CA ASP A 73 7.33 -25.17 -11.05
C ASP A 73 7.73 -26.65 -11.11
N ARG A 74 8.98 -26.96 -11.47
CA ARG A 74 9.49 -28.34 -11.47
C ARG A 74 9.47 -28.96 -10.08
N ILE A 75 9.93 -28.22 -9.07
CA ILE A 75 9.94 -28.69 -7.68
C ILE A 75 8.51 -28.99 -7.21
N ILE A 76 7.56 -28.10 -7.48
CA ILE A 76 6.14 -28.29 -7.14
C ILE A 76 5.56 -29.50 -7.88
N GLN A 77 5.84 -29.64 -9.17
CA GLN A 77 5.33 -30.76 -9.97
C GLN A 77 5.88 -32.12 -9.51
N GLN A 78 7.14 -32.17 -9.09
CA GLN A 78 7.79 -33.38 -8.57
C GLN A 78 7.36 -33.71 -7.13
N ASN A 79 6.91 -32.71 -6.37
CA ASN A 79 6.60 -32.83 -4.95
C ASN A 79 5.16 -32.34 -4.64
N ARG A 80 4.17 -32.83 -5.39
CA ARG A 80 2.77 -32.36 -5.29
C ARG A 80 2.11 -32.54 -3.92
N SER A 81 2.60 -33.48 -3.12
CA SER A 81 2.11 -33.73 -1.75
C SER A 81 2.91 -33.00 -0.68
N ALA A 82 3.98 -32.28 -1.05
CA ALA A 82 4.82 -31.57 -0.11
C ALA A 82 4.11 -30.30 0.39
N THR A 83 4.34 -30.01 1.66
CA THR A 83 3.94 -28.78 2.31
C THR A 83 4.81 -27.61 1.83
N ALA A 84 4.34 -26.38 2.06
CA ALA A 84 5.10 -25.18 1.71
C ALA A 84 6.48 -25.12 2.39
N ALA A 85 6.61 -25.66 3.60
CA ALA A 85 7.88 -25.72 4.32
C ALA A 85 8.88 -26.68 3.65
N GLU A 86 8.40 -27.85 3.21
CA GLU A 86 9.23 -28.83 2.51
C GLU A 86 9.67 -28.33 1.13
N LEU A 87 8.77 -27.67 0.39
CA LEU A 87 9.11 -27.01 -0.87
C LEU A 87 10.16 -25.92 -0.68
N LEU A 88 10.07 -25.12 0.40
CA LEU A 88 11.06 -24.08 0.72
C LEU A 88 12.45 -24.70 0.94
N SER A 89 12.54 -25.78 1.71
CA SER A 89 13.81 -26.49 1.90
C SER A 89 14.44 -26.92 0.55
N LEU A 90 13.64 -27.47 -0.37
CA LEU A 90 14.11 -27.92 -1.69
C LEU A 90 14.59 -26.77 -2.59
N THR A 91 14.04 -25.56 -2.43
CA THR A 91 14.49 -24.39 -3.18
C THR A 91 15.84 -23.86 -2.71
N HIS A 92 16.16 -23.95 -1.42
CA HIS A 92 17.43 -23.48 -0.87
C HIS A 92 18.61 -24.39 -1.20
N PHE A 93 18.41 -25.71 -1.27
CA PHE A 93 19.47 -26.67 -1.61
C PHE A 93 20.06 -26.45 -3.02
N ASN A 94 19.25 -26.01 -4.00
CA ASN A 94 19.71 -25.78 -5.37
C ASN A 94 20.45 -24.45 -5.60
N THR A 95 20.49 -23.56 -4.59
CA THR A 95 21.19 -22.26 -4.69
C THR A 95 22.65 -22.33 -4.25
N THR A 96 23.06 -23.39 -3.55
CA THR A 96 24.39 -23.50 -2.92
C THR A 96 25.43 -24.22 -3.80
N GLU A 97 25.04 -24.72 -4.96
CA GLU A 97 25.95 -25.34 -5.94
C GLU A 97 26.13 -24.42 -7.15
N ARG A 98 26.97 -23.38 -7.00
CA ARG A 98 27.67 -22.71 -8.11
C ARG A 98 28.86 -21.90 -7.61
#